data_AF-A0A444ZM16-F1
#
_entry.id   AF-A0A444ZM16-F1
#
_cell.length_a   1.000
_cell.length_b   1.000
_cell.length_c   1.000
_cell.angle_alpha   90.00
_cell.angle_beta   90.00
_cell.angle_gamma   90.00
#
_symmetry.space_group_name_H-M   'P 1'
#
loop_
_entity.id
_entity.type
_entity.pdbx_description
1 polymer ?
#
loop_
_entity_poly.entity_id
_entity_poly.type
_entity_poly.pdbx_seq_one_letter_code
_entity_poly.pdbx_strand_id
1 'polypeptide(L)' 'MAVINNVVCDEIYVVGEGETLHTIGDKCSDPFIVENNPHIHDPDDVYPGLVIKITPSPHNNIPN' A
#
# COMPACT_ATOMS: atom_id res chain seq x y z
N MET A 1 -2.00 -6.49 26.69
CA MET A 1 -3.12 -5.99 25.87
C MET A 1 -2.67 -4.70 25.22
N ALA A 2 -2.16 -4.78 24.00
CA ALA A 2 -2.03 -3.70 23.00
C ALA A 2 -1.03 -4.21 21.97
N VAL A 3 -1.53 -4.94 20.98
CA VAL A 3 -0.77 -5.06 19.74
C VAL A 3 -0.95 -3.71 19.07
N ILE A 4 0.01 -2.79 19.25
CA ILE A 4 0.08 -1.57 18.44
C ILE A 4 0.56 -1.97 17.05
N ASN A 5 -0.29 -2.67 16.31
CA ASN A 5 -0.15 -2.77 14.86
C ASN A 5 -0.49 -1.37 14.34
N ASN A 6 0.50 -0.48 14.30
CA ASN A 6 0.40 0.84 13.67
C ASN A 6 0.46 0.69 12.14
N VAL A 7 -0.31 -0.27 11.64
CA VAL A 7 -0.42 -0.59 10.23
C VAL A 7 -1.43 0.42 9.68
N VAL A 8 -0.92 1.40 8.95
CA VAL A 8 -1.71 2.53 8.42
C VAL A 8 -2.76 2.03 7.40
N CYS A 9 -2.53 0.86 6.78
CA CYS A 9 -3.37 0.26 5.77
C CYS A 9 -3.47 -1.26 5.92
N ASP A 10 -4.66 -1.82 5.71
CA ASP A 10 -4.86 -3.27 5.70
C ASP A 10 -4.07 -3.95 4.55
N GLU A 11 -3.80 -5.25 4.69
CA GLU A 11 -3.13 -6.07 3.65
C GLU A 11 -3.88 -6.07 2.31
N ILE A 12 -5.18 -5.77 2.34
CA ILE A 12 -6.08 -5.66 1.19
C ILE A 12 -6.62 -4.23 1.16
N TYR A 13 -6.21 -3.45 0.17
CA TYR A 13 -6.65 -2.07 0.01
C TYR A 13 -7.54 -1.92 -1.22
N VAL A 14 -8.60 -1.13 -1.08
CA VAL A 14 -9.50 -0.78 -2.18
C VAL A 14 -9.19 0.64 -2.62
N VAL A 15 -8.76 0.79 -3.86
CA VAL A 15 -8.37 2.07 -4.46
C VAL A 15 -9.55 3.05 -4.41
N GLY A 16 -9.31 4.25 -3.86
CA GLY A 16 -10.27 5.35 -3.86
C GLY A 16 -10.28 6.15 -5.17
N GLU A 17 -11.22 7.09 -5.29
CA GLU A 17 -11.30 7.98 -6.45
C GLU A 17 -10.07 8.91 -6.53
N GLY A 18 -9.32 8.82 -7.64
CA GLY A 18 -8.12 9.63 -7.87
C GLY A 18 -6.86 9.17 -7.11
N GLU A 19 -6.90 8.02 -6.43
CA GLU A 19 -5.70 7.41 -5.84
C GLU A 19 -4.94 6.57 -6.87
N THR A 20 -3.62 6.54 -6.74
CA THR A 20 -2.70 5.73 -7.56
C THR A 20 -1.91 4.77 -6.68
N LEU A 21 -1.35 3.71 -7.28
CA LEU A 21 -0.41 2.81 -6.61
C LEU A 21 0.69 3.55 -5.85
N HIS A 22 1.28 4.60 -6.45
CA HIS A 22 2.35 5.38 -5.83
C HIS A 22 1.86 6.09 -4.56
N THR A 23 0.75 6.82 -4.66
CA THR A 23 0.18 7.56 -3.51
C THR A 23 -0.26 6.62 -2.39
N ILE A 24 -0.76 5.43 -2.74
CA ILE A 24 -1.17 4.42 -1.75
C ILE A 24 0.07 3.79 -1.11
N GLY A 25 1.11 3.47 -1.89
CA GLY A 25 2.38 2.97 -1.38
C GLY A 25 3.01 3.93 -0.37
N ASP A 26 3.05 5.22 -0.69
CA ASP A 26 3.56 6.26 0.23
C ASP A 26 2.71 6.36 1.51
N LYS A 27 1.37 6.33 1.38
CA LYS A 27 0.42 6.37 2.50
C LYS A 27 0.56 5.15 3.42
N CYS A 28 0.80 3.99 2.85
CA CYS A 28 0.86 2.70 3.54
C CYS A 28 2.30 2.27 3.91
N SER A 29 3.30 3.07 3.56
CA SER A 29 4.72 2.71 3.70
C SER A 29 5.08 1.38 3.01
N ASP A 30 4.54 1.16 1.81
CA ASP A 30 4.87 0.04 0.93
C ASP A 30 5.64 0.55 -0.30
N PRO A 31 6.99 0.65 -0.21
CA PRO A 31 7.82 1.06 -1.33
C PRO A 31 7.87 0.00 -2.45
N PHE A 32 7.43 -1.23 -2.18
CA PHE A 32 7.44 -2.35 -3.13
C PHE A 32 6.04 -2.67 -3.66
N ILE A 33 5.09 -1.73 -3.53
CA ILE A 33 3.69 -1.94 -3.92
C ILE A 33 3.54 -2.34 -5.40
N VAL A 34 4.41 -1.83 -6.27
CA VAL A 34 4.42 -2.18 -7.70
C VAL A 34 4.87 -3.63 -7.91
N GLU A 35 5.87 -4.10 -7.16
CA GLU A 35 6.36 -5.49 -7.24
C GLU A 35 5.35 -6.48 -6.67
N ASN A 36 4.63 -6.08 -5.62
CA ASN A 36 3.60 -6.89 -4.98
C ASN A 36 2.30 -7.00 -5.81
N ASN A 37 2.10 -6.09 -6.76
CA ASN A 37 0.91 -6.05 -7.62
C ASN A 37 1.31 -6.16 -9.10
N PRO A 38 1.93 -7.28 -9.54
CA PRO A 38 2.38 -7.46 -10.91
C PRO A 38 1.23 -7.55 -11.92
N HIS A 39 -0.03 -7.56 -11.48
CA HIS A 39 -1.18 -7.48 -12.38
C HIS A 39 -1.43 -6.05 -12.88
N ILE A 40 -0.78 -5.05 -12.27
CA ILE A 40 -0.87 -3.65 -12.64
C ILE A 40 0.42 -3.28 -13.38
N HIS A 41 0.32 -3.23 -14.70
CA HIS A 41 1.46 -2.91 -15.56
C HIS A 41 1.49 -1.43 -15.91
N ASP A 42 0.31 -0.81 -16.02
CA ASP A 42 0.16 0.59 -16.34
C ASP A 42 -0.51 1.35 -15.17
N PRO A 43 -0.04 2.56 -14.82
CA PRO A 43 -0.76 3.42 -13.87
C PRO A 43 -2.23 3.69 -14.25
N ASP A 44 -2.60 3.59 -15.53
CA ASP A 44 -4.00 3.73 -15.99
C ASP A 44 -4.88 2.51 -15.63
N ASP A 45 -4.29 1.36 -15.30
CA ASP A 45 -5.02 0.17 -14.82
C ASP A 45 -5.47 0.32 -13.36
N VAL A 46 -5.05 1.38 -12.67
CA VAL A 46 -5.47 1.70 -11.30
C VAL A 46 -6.75 2.52 -11.34
N TYR A 47 -7.86 1.91 -10.91
CA TYR A 47 -9.18 2.56 -10.89
C TYR A 47 -9.91 2.40 -9.56
N PRO A 48 -10.89 3.26 -9.26
CA PRO A 48 -11.61 3.20 -7.99
C PRO A 48 -12.37 1.88 -7.85
N GLY A 49 -12.19 1.20 -6.72
CA GLY A 49 -12.74 -0.15 -6.49
C GLY A 49 -11.81 -1.29 -6.89
N LEU A 50 -10.62 -1.00 -7.47
CA LEU A 50 -9.58 -2.01 -7.66
C LEU A 50 -9.04 -2.45 -6.30
N VAL A 51 -8.88 -3.77 -6.16
CA VAL A 51 -8.33 -4.38 -4.95
C VAL A 51 -6.84 -4.64 -5.17
N ILE A 52 -6.01 -4.03 -4.34
CA ILE A 52 -4.55 -4.19 -4.39
C ILE A 52 -4.04 -4.76 -3.08
N LYS A 53 -2.94 -5.50 -3.17
CA LYS A 53 -2.25 -6.06 -2.03
C LYS A 53 -1.26 -5.04 -1.48
N ILE A 54 -1.37 -4.73 -0.20
CA ILE A 54 -0.42 -3.89 0.52
C ILE A 54 0.47 -4.79 1.38
N THR A 55 1.79 -4.61 1.27
CA THR A 55 2.75 -5.24 2.17
C THR A 55 3.45 -4.11 2.92
N PRO A 56 2.89 -3.64 4.06
CA PRO A 56 3.49 -2.54 4.79
C PRO A 56 4.90 -2.95 5.19
N SER A 57 5.89 -2.17 4.74
CA SER A 57 7.25 -2.41 5.20
C SER A 57 7.27 -2.08 6.69
N PRO A 58 7.78 -2.97 7.56
CA PRO A 58 8.12 -2.56 8.91
C PRO A 58 9.28 -1.59 8.75
N HIS A 59 8.97 -0.30 8.57
CA HIS A 59 9.87 0.78 8.93
C HIS A 59 10.03 0.66 10.44
N ASN A 60 10.90 -0.27 10.82
CA ASN A 60 11.44 -0.37 12.14
C ASN A 60 11.86 1.03 12.53
N ASN A 61 11.50 1.40 13.76
CA ASN A 61 12.21 2.40 14.52
C ASN A 61 13.71 2.05 14.48
N ILE A 62 14.41 2.46 13.42
CA ILE A 62 15.85 2.55 13.35
C ILE A 62 16.12 3.97 13.85
N PRO A 63 16.34 4.18 15.16
CA PRO A 63 16.94 5.43 15.57
C PRO A 63 18.31 5.47 14.90
N ASN A 64 18.51 6.51 14.10
CA ASN A 64 19.82 7.11 13.89
C ASN A 64 20.48 7.33 15.27
#